data_AF-A0A0S4IJA0-F1
#
_entry.id   AF-A0A0S4IJA0-F1
#
_cell.length_a   1.000
_cell.length_b   1.000
_cell.length_c   1.000
_cell.angle_alpha   90.00
_cell.angle_beta   90.00
_cell.angle_gamma   90.00
#
_symmetry.space_group_name_H-M   'P 1'
#
loop_
_entity.id
_entity.type
_entity.pdbx_description
1 polymer ?
#
loop_
_entity_poly.entity_id
_entity_poly.type
_entity_poly.pdbx_seq_one_letter_code
_entity_poly.pdbx_strand_id
1 'polypeptide(L)'
;MPPLAPQKAARRLTFLDMPPECKIDVLYELCSQFGKVEDVFVPRAQRDAGPDEKIRCYVTFAAVEDAKYCYEALHRGRVKLYNKDLRILHDIPTSNESGLADGAKRKRAVDLHEVGAKLYIKGVNPDVSLFDITSFFEKFGPLAVPIRMLTDKDGNFKGKLMVSFRDFETSDRVIQEMHRAVLFDRLITVEYAELEDGSGDRHGSDVERQNAVLLREERRKYDEQLAAEQHAHNQRLRDQTLTNTAWATRQR
;
A
#
# COMPACT_ATOMS: atom_id res chain seq x y z
N MET A 1 -16.35 -6.32 -16.88
CA MET A 1 -16.55 -6.43 -15.42
C MET A 1 -16.95 -5.04 -14.94
N PRO A 2 -18.06 -4.87 -14.18
CA PRO A 2 -18.46 -3.54 -13.71
C PRO A 2 -17.38 -2.94 -12.80
N PRO A 3 -17.25 -1.61 -12.74
CA PRO A 3 -16.29 -0.96 -11.85
C PRO A 3 -16.63 -1.33 -10.41
N LEU A 4 -15.63 -1.80 -9.66
CA LEU A 4 -15.82 -2.08 -8.23
C LEU A 4 -15.99 -0.78 -7.47
N ALA A 5 -16.75 -0.84 -6.37
CA ALA A 5 -16.75 0.22 -5.39
C ALA A 5 -15.31 0.47 -4.90
N PRO A 6 -14.88 1.74 -4.72
CA PRO A 6 -13.49 2.08 -4.41
C PRO A 6 -12.99 1.43 -3.11
N GLN A 7 -13.87 1.24 -2.12
CA GLN A 7 -13.58 0.52 -0.87
C GLN A 7 -13.20 -0.96 -1.12
N LYS A 8 -13.88 -1.63 -2.06
CA LYS A 8 -13.55 -3.02 -2.38
C LYS A 8 -12.29 -3.11 -3.25
N ALA A 9 -12.01 -2.10 -4.07
CA ALA A 9 -10.76 -2.01 -4.84
C ALA A 9 -9.53 -1.82 -3.93
N ALA A 10 -9.67 -1.06 -2.84
CA ALA A 10 -8.62 -0.87 -1.83
C ALA A 10 -8.14 -2.16 -1.18
N ARG A 11 -9.08 -3.06 -0.88
CA ARG A 11 -8.82 -4.35 -0.22
C ARG A 11 -8.42 -5.45 -1.20
N ARG A 12 -8.36 -5.17 -2.50
CA ARG A 12 -8.17 -6.17 -3.55
C ARG A 12 -6.81 -6.07 -4.22
N LEU A 13 -6.14 -7.22 -4.30
CA LEU A 13 -4.91 -7.42 -5.05
C LEU A 13 -5.19 -8.18 -6.33
N THR A 14 -4.49 -7.81 -7.40
CA THR A 14 -4.49 -8.49 -8.68
C THR A 14 -3.17 -9.23 -8.88
N PHE A 15 -3.23 -10.55 -8.90
CA PHE A 15 -2.13 -11.43 -9.24
C PHE A 15 -2.10 -11.62 -10.76
N LEU A 16 -0.98 -11.28 -11.38
CA LEU A 16 -0.75 -11.33 -12.81
C LEU A 16 0.24 -12.43 -13.18
N ASP A 17 0.16 -12.86 -14.44
CA ASP A 17 1.08 -13.82 -15.04
C ASP A 17 1.16 -15.14 -14.21
N MET A 18 0.05 -15.57 -13.61
CA MET A 18 0.02 -16.79 -12.80
C MET A 18 0.32 -18.03 -13.65
N PRO A 19 1.14 -18.99 -13.16
CA PRO A 19 1.37 -20.23 -13.88
C PRO A 19 0.08 -21.08 -13.92
N PRO A 20 -0.14 -21.84 -15.00
CA PRO A 20 -1.37 -22.62 -15.19
C PRO A 20 -1.53 -23.73 -14.14
N GLU A 21 -0.44 -24.18 -13.53
CA GLU A 21 -0.48 -25.18 -12.45
C GLU A 21 -0.96 -24.61 -11.11
N CYS A 22 -0.92 -23.28 -10.94
CA CYS A 22 -1.30 -22.65 -9.69
C CYS A 22 -2.82 -22.56 -9.56
N LYS A 23 -3.37 -23.42 -8.70
CA LYS A 23 -4.78 -23.42 -8.35
C LYS A 23 -5.11 -22.28 -7.37
N ILE A 24 -6.39 -21.92 -7.34
CA ILE A 24 -6.95 -20.90 -6.46
C ILE A 24 -6.67 -21.22 -4.98
N ASP A 25 -6.72 -22.50 -4.60
CA ASP A 25 -6.50 -22.94 -3.22
C ASP A 25 -5.09 -22.59 -2.72
N VAL A 26 -4.07 -22.71 -3.59
CA VAL A 26 -2.68 -22.34 -3.26
C VAL A 26 -2.57 -20.84 -3.00
N LEU A 27 -3.27 -20.02 -3.79
CA LEU A 27 -3.32 -18.58 -3.57
C LEU A 27 -4.05 -18.23 -2.27
N TYR A 28 -5.15 -18.92 -1.97
CA TYR A 28 -5.87 -18.74 -0.70
C TYR A 28 -4.96 -19.07 0.49
N GLU A 29 -4.30 -20.22 0.47
CA GLU A 29 -3.37 -20.64 1.52
C GLU A 29 -2.21 -19.66 1.69
N LEU A 30 -1.59 -19.24 0.58
CA LEU A 30 -0.50 -18.25 0.61
C LEU A 30 -0.99 -16.92 1.19
N CYS A 31 -2.11 -16.39 0.68
CA CYS A 31 -2.62 -15.09 1.10
C CYS A 31 -3.14 -15.10 2.54
N SER A 32 -3.64 -16.24 3.02
CA SER A 32 -4.09 -16.41 4.41
C SER A 32 -2.98 -16.22 5.44
N GLN A 33 -1.71 -16.36 5.05
CA GLN A 33 -0.56 -16.09 5.92
C GLN A 33 -0.39 -14.59 6.23
N PHE A 34 -0.95 -13.72 5.38
CA PHE A 34 -0.77 -12.27 5.50
C PHE A 34 -1.98 -11.58 6.14
N GLY A 35 -3.14 -12.25 6.19
CA GLY A 35 -4.35 -11.68 6.75
C GLY A 35 -5.60 -12.46 6.39
N LYS A 36 -6.75 -11.96 6.85
CA LYS A 36 -8.04 -12.63 6.63
C LYS A 36 -8.48 -12.42 5.18
N VAL A 37 -8.46 -13.49 4.38
CA VAL A 37 -8.95 -13.47 2.99
C VAL A 37 -10.48 -13.55 2.98
N GLU A 38 -11.12 -12.57 2.34
CA GLU A 38 -12.58 -12.51 2.16
C GLU A 38 -13.01 -13.31 0.92
N ASP A 39 -12.30 -13.14 -0.20
CA ASP A 39 -12.64 -13.78 -1.48
C ASP A 39 -11.41 -13.98 -2.36
N VAL A 40 -11.39 -15.07 -3.12
CA VAL A 40 -10.41 -15.32 -4.17
C VAL A 40 -11.13 -15.70 -5.46
N PHE A 41 -10.90 -14.91 -6.51
CA PHE A 41 -11.67 -14.98 -7.73
C PHE A 41 -10.78 -14.99 -8.98
N VAL A 42 -11.06 -15.91 -9.90
CA VAL A 42 -10.50 -15.92 -11.26
C VAL A 42 -11.66 -15.73 -12.25
N PRO A 43 -11.62 -14.70 -13.13
CA PRO A 43 -12.67 -14.44 -14.11
C PRO A 43 -12.94 -15.65 -15.00
N ARG A 44 -14.22 -15.99 -15.20
CA ARG A 44 -14.61 -17.17 -16.00
C ARG A 44 -14.06 -17.14 -17.42
N ALA A 45 -14.01 -15.98 -18.07
CA ALA A 45 -13.43 -15.80 -19.40
C ALA A 45 -11.94 -16.20 -19.47
N GLN A 46 -11.22 -16.20 -18.34
CA GLN A 46 -9.82 -16.60 -18.25
C GLN A 46 -9.64 -18.05 -17.74
N ARG A 47 -10.72 -18.75 -17.38
CA ARG A 47 -10.66 -20.17 -16.97
C ARG A 47 -10.56 -21.10 -18.17
N ASP A 48 -11.20 -20.73 -19.27
CA ASP A 48 -11.23 -21.48 -20.54
C ASP A 48 -10.22 -20.93 -21.56
N ALA A 49 -9.37 -20.02 -21.11
CA ALA A 49 -8.38 -19.35 -21.93
C ALA A 49 -7.27 -20.33 -22.35
N GLY A 50 -6.73 -20.14 -23.55
CA GLY A 50 -5.68 -21.00 -24.11
C GLY A 50 -4.39 -20.99 -23.26
N PRO A 51 -3.48 -21.96 -23.47
CA PRO A 51 -2.27 -22.14 -22.66
C PRO A 51 -1.34 -20.91 -22.59
N ASP A 52 -1.44 -20.00 -23.55
CA ASP A 52 -0.63 -18.77 -23.63
C ASP A 52 -1.32 -17.53 -23.04
N GLU A 53 -2.58 -17.62 -22.60
CA GLU A 53 -3.30 -16.47 -22.08
C GLU A 53 -2.93 -16.20 -20.62
N LYS A 54 -2.64 -14.93 -20.31
CA LYS A 54 -2.22 -14.50 -18.99
C LYS A 54 -3.39 -14.55 -18.01
N ILE A 55 -3.41 -15.59 -17.18
CA ILE A 55 -4.39 -15.75 -16.11
C ILE A 55 -4.17 -14.64 -15.07
N ARG A 56 -5.26 -13.94 -14.74
CA ARG A 56 -5.32 -12.96 -13.64
C ARG A 56 -6.16 -13.53 -12.52
N CYS A 57 -5.66 -13.45 -11.30
CA CYS A 57 -6.41 -13.80 -10.11
C CYS A 57 -6.59 -12.56 -9.23
N TYR A 58 -7.72 -12.47 -8.56
CA TYR A 58 -8.04 -11.38 -7.65
C TYR A 58 -8.19 -11.96 -6.25
N VAL A 59 -7.50 -11.36 -5.29
CA VAL A 59 -7.61 -11.71 -3.87
C VAL A 59 -8.12 -10.49 -3.14
N THR A 60 -9.24 -10.62 -2.44
CA THR A 60 -9.82 -9.56 -1.60
C THR A 60 -9.60 -9.91 -0.14
N PHE A 61 -8.98 -9.00 0.61
CA PHE A 61 -8.79 -9.13 2.05
C PHE A 61 -9.92 -8.47 2.83
N ALA A 62 -10.09 -8.86 4.08
CA ALA A 62 -11.00 -8.19 5.00
C ALA A 62 -10.52 -6.77 5.33
N ALA A 63 -9.21 -6.59 5.53
CA ALA A 63 -8.59 -5.32 5.84
C ALA A 63 -7.71 -4.79 4.69
N VAL A 64 -7.63 -3.47 4.57
CA VAL A 64 -6.77 -2.78 3.60
C VAL A 64 -5.29 -3.01 3.96
N GLU A 65 -4.99 -2.99 5.25
CA GLU A 65 -3.66 -3.20 5.82
C GLU A 65 -3.12 -4.59 5.49
N ASP A 66 -3.96 -5.62 5.51
CA ASP A 66 -3.58 -6.99 5.17
C ASP A 66 -3.23 -7.10 3.68
N ALA A 67 -4.05 -6.51 2.81
CA ALA A 67 -3.76 -6.43 1.37
C ALA A 67 -2.43 -5.70 1.11
N LYS A 68 -2.21 -4.59 1.83
CA LYS A 68 -0.96 -3.83 1.77
C LYS A 68 0.24 -4.65 2.18
N TYR A 69 0.17 -5.30 3.34
CA TYR A 69 1.25 -6.10 3.88
C TYR A 69 1.57 -7.29 2.97
N CYS A 70 0.55 -7.99 2.49
CA CYS A 70 0.67 -9.08 1.52
C CYS A 70 1.40 -8.63 0.25
N TYR A 71 0.99 -7.50 -0.32
CA TYR A 71 1.63 -6.93 -1.50
C TYR A 71 3.12 -6.63 -1.23
N GLU A 72 3.45 -5.97 -0.13
CA GLU A 72 4.84 -5.63 0.15
C GLU A 72 5.71 -6.88 0.35
N ALA A 73 5.23 -7.85 1.12
CA ALA A 73 5.96 -9.06 1.41
C ALA A 73 6.19 -9.90 0.15
N LEU A 74 5.15 -10.10 -0.67
CA LEU A 74 5.22 -10.94 -1.85
C LEU A 74 5.92 -10.24 -3.03
N HIS A 75 5.61 -8.97 -3.28
CA HIS A 75 6.18 -8.22 -4.41
C HIS A 75 7.64 -7.82 -4.14
N ARG A 76 7.95 -7.25 -2.96
CA ARG A 76 9.34 -6.84 -2.65
C ARG A 76 10.22 -8.02 -2.29
N GLY A 77 9.65 -9.05 -1.65
CA GLY A 77 10.35 -10.30 -1.36
C GLY A 77 10.69 -11.13 -2.61
N ARG A 78 10.21 -10.72 -3.80
CA ARG A 78 10.35 -11.47 -5.06
C ARG A 78 9.98 -12.93 -4.88
N VAL A 79 8.83 -13.16 -4.23
CA VAL A 79 8.36 -14.52 -3.97
C VAL A 79 8.04 -15.19 -5.29
N LYS A 80 8.49 -16.43 -5.43
CA LYS A 80 8.28 -17.26 -6.62
C LYS A 80 7.26 -18.35 -6.31
N LEU A 81 6.31 -18.55 -7.21
CA LEU A 81 5.52 -19.79 -7.27
C LEU A 81 5.88 -20.52 -8.56
N TYR A 82 6.13 -21.83 -8.47
CA TYR A 82 6.53 -22.65 -9.62
C TYR A 82 7.71 -22.05 -10.40
N ASN A 83 8.72 -21.55 -9.67
CA ASN A 83 9.91 -20.89 -10.22
C ASN A 83 9.64 -19.61 -11.05
N LYS A 84 8.42 -19.05 -10.96
CA LYS A 84 8.03 -17.80 -11.62
C LYS A 84 7.80 -16.72 -10.58
N ASP A 85 8.41 -15.55 -10.80
CA ASP A 85 8.23 -14.38 -9.93
C ASP A 85 6.76 -13.94 -9.93
N LEU A 86 6.19 -13.78 -8.74
CA LEU A 86 4.84 -13.25 -8.60
C LEU A 86 4.78 -11.77 -8.96
N ARG A 87 3.82 -11.43 -9.81
CA ARG A 87 3.47 -10.05 -10.14
C ARG A 87 2.13 -9.73 -9.51
N ILE A 88 2.12 -8.76 -8.61
CA ILE A 88 0.95 -8.37 -7.85
C ILE A 88 0.76 -6.88 -8.05
N LEU A 89 -0.48 -6.45 -8.26
CA LEU A 89 -0.87 -5.06 -8.37
C LEU A 89 -1.99 -4.75 -7.37
N HIS A 90 -2.05 -3.52 -6.89
CA HIS A 90 -3.27 -3.00 -6.27
C HIS A 90 -4.32 -2.69 -7.35
N ASP A 91 -5.58 -2.85 -7.00
CA ASP A 91 -6.71 -2.58 -7.90
C ASP A 91 -7.25 -1.14 -7.77
N ILE A 92 -6.59 -0.31 -6.95
CA ILE A 92 -6.94 1.10 -6.76
C ILE A 92 -6.54 1.91 -8.00
N PRO A 93 -7.45 2.71 -8.59
CA PRO A 93 -7.10 3.60 -9.69
C PRO A 93 -6.17 4.71 -9.21
N THR A 94 -5.04 4.91 -9.88
CA THR A 94 -4.01 5.89 -9.51
C THR A 94 -4.09 7.19 -10.33
N SER A 95 -4.83 7.18 -11.43
CA SER A 95 -5.02 8.34 -12.29
C SER A 95 -6.43 8.37 -12.90
N ASN A 96 -6.80 9.51 -13.50
CA ASN A 96 -8.07 9.72 -14.20
C ASN A 96 -8.26 8.81 -15.42
N GLU A 97 -7.22 8.10 -15.87
CA GLU A 97 -7.34 7.06 -16.90
C GLU A 97 -7.88 5.76 -16.30
N SER A 98 -9.13 5.83 -15.84
CA SER A 98 -9.95 4.66 -15.57
C SER A 98 -10.33 4.01 -16.89
N GLY A 99 -9.60 2.99 -17.33
CA GLY A 99 -9.98 2.32 -18.56
C GLY A 99 -9.20 1.05 -18.85
N LEU A 100 -9.93 0.02 -19.26
CA LEU A 100 -9.43 -1.15 -19.98
C LEU A 100 -8.42 -0.70 -21.06
N ALA A 101 -7.13 -0.89 -20.81
CA ALA A 101 -6.14 -0.90 -21.87
C ALA A 101 -5.61 -2.33 -22.00
N ASP A 102 -6.12 -3.03 -23.01
CA ASP A 102 -5.56 -4.24 -23.62
C ASP A 102 -4.21 -3.94 -24.30
N GLY A 103 -3.29 -3.37 -23.54
CA GLY A 103 -1.98 -2.96 -24.02
C GLY A 103 -0.94 -3.33 -22.98
N ALA A 104 0.02 -4.15 -23.38
CA ALA A 104 1.19 -4.57 -22.63
C ALA A 104 2.17 -3.43 -22.28
N LYS A 105 1.67 -2.27 -21.84
CA LYS A 105 2.45 -1.27 -21.11
C LYS A 105 2.38 -1.67 -19.64
N ARG A 106 3.56 -1.94 -19.08
CA ARG A 106 3.76 -2.51 -17.75
C ARG A 106 3.05 -1.64 -16.73
N LYS A 107 1.82 -2.03 -16.34
CA LYS A 107 1.22 -1.60 -15.08
C LYS A 107 2.17 -2.07 -13.99
N ARG A 108 3.12 -1.21 -13.62
CA ARG A 108 4.03 -1.51 -12.52
C ARG A 108 3.25 -1.32 -11.25
N ALA A 109 3.59 -2.19 -10.33
CA ALA A 109 3.01 -2.34 -9.03
C ALA A 109 3.09 -0.99 -8.30
N VAL A 110 1.93 -0.38 -8.06
CA VAL A 110 1.84 0.84 -7.27
C VAL A 110 2.05 0.41 -5.83
N ASP A 111 3.17 0.81 -5.23
CA ASP A 111 3.41 0.60 -3.82
C ASP A 111 2.33 1.34 -3.04
N LEU A 112 1.45 0.63 -2.33
CA LEU A 112 0.32 1.24 -1.62
C LEU A 112 0.77 2.22 -0.51
N HIS A 113 2.02 2.11 -0.05
CA HIS A 113 2.64 3.11 0.81
C HIS A 113 2.83 4.49 0.16
N GLU A 114 2.61 4.57 -1.15
CA GLU A 114 2.80 5.74 -2.00
C GLU A 114 1.52 6.15 -2.74
N VAL A 115 0.37 5.53 -2.41
CA VAL A 115 -0.95 6.09 -2.78
C VAL A 115 -1.14 7.32 -1.90
N GLY A 116 -0.49 8.41 -2.29
CA GLY A 116 -0.24 9.51 -1.39
C GLY A 116 0.76 10.54 -1.88
N ALA A 117 1.01 11.45 -0.95
CA ALA A 117 1.84 12.64 -0.99
C ALA A 117 3.35 12.36 -1.20
N LYS A 118 3.72 11.73 -2.32
CA LYS A 118 5.11 11.43 -2.67
C LYS A 118 5.75 12.64 -3.34
N LEU A 119 6.76 13.18 -2.69
CA LEU A 119 7.56 14.30 -3.13
C LEU A 119 8.93 13.85 -3.61
N TYR A 120 9.36 14.45 -4.70
CA TYR A 120 10.68 14.32 -5.25
C TYR A 120 11.45 15.62 -5.04
N ILE A 121 12.59 15.50 -4.35
CA ILE A 121 13.41 16.64 -3.97
C ILE A 121 14.77 16.55 -4.67
N LYS A 122 15.16 17.62 -5.35
CA LYS A 122 16.44 17.76 -6.05
C LYS A 122 17.28 18.86 -5.42
N GLY A 123 18.60 18.72 -5.50
CA GLY A 123 19.55 19.78 -5.14
C GLY A 123 20.02 19.73 -3.69
N VAL A 124 19.73 18.65 -2.97
CA VAL A 124 20.18 18.49 -1.58
C VAL A 124 21.70 18.33 -1.53
N ASN A 125 22.33 18.86 -0.49
CA ASN A 125 23.77 18.71 -0.29
C ASN A 125 24.12 17.22 -0.05
N PRO A 126 25.07 16.64 -0.82
CA PRO A 126 25.43 15.23 -0.70
C PRO A 126 26.07 14.85 0.64
N ASP A 127 26.61 15.82 1.37
CA ASP A 127 27.30 15.57 2.65
C ASP A 127 26.33 15.50 3.84
N VAL A 128 25.03 15.74 3.62
CA VAL A 128 24.02 15.76 4.68
C VAL A 128 23.58 14.35 5.05
N SER A 129 23.42 14.11 6.35
CA SER A 129 22.98 12.82 6.86
C SER A 129 21.47 12.59 6.68
N LEU A 130 21.08 11.32 6.52
CA LEU A 130 19.67 10.93 6.44
C LEU A 130 18.90 11.31 7.70
N PHE A 131 19.57 11.29 8.85
CA PHE A 131 18.97 11.65 10.14
C PHE A 131 18.55 13.12 10.17
N ASP A 132 19.41 14.03 9.69
CA ASP A 132 19.14 15.47 9.68
C ASP A 132 17.99 15.81 8.74
N ILE A 133 17.99 15.19 7.55
CA ILE A 133 16.92 15.33 6.56
C ILE A 133 15.59 14.82 7.12
N THR A 134 15.61 13.65 7.74
CA THR A 134 14.40 13.04 8.34
C THR A 134 13.86 13.94 9.46
N SER A 135 14.72 14.36 10.39
CA SER A 135 14.36 15.25 11.49
C SER A 135 13.85 16.60 11.01
N PHE A 136 14.28 17.08 9.84
CA PHE A 136 13.77 18.31 9.24
C PHE A 136 12.37 18.12 8.66
N PHE A 137 12.16 17.09 7.83
CA PHE A 137 10.87 16.86 7.18
C PHE A 137 9.78 16.37 8.13
N GLU A 138 10.14 15.66 9.21
CA GLU A 138 9.18 15.26 10.25
C GLU A 138 8.51 16.44 10.96
N LYS A 139 9.14 17.62 10.98
CA LYS A 139 8.53 18.85 11.55
C LYS A 139 7.31 19.31 10.75
N PHE A 140 7.25 18.98 9.46
CA PHE A 140 6.09 19.30 8.61
C PHE A 140 4.96 18.29 8.81
N GLY A 141 5.24 17.05 9.20
CA GLY A 141 4.20 16.08 9.45
C GLY A 141 4.69 14.64 9.42
N PRO A 142 3.79 13.69 9.74
CA PRO A 142 4.14 12.29 9.82
C PRO A 142 4.47 11.72 8.45
N LEU A 143 5.63 11.08 8.36
CA LEU A 143 6.06 10.34 7.18
C LEU A 143 5.25 9.04 7.05
N ALA A 144 4.90 8.68 5.82
CA ALA A 144 4.28 7.40 5.49
C ALA A 144 5.31 6.27 5.44
N VAL A 145 6.52 6.59 4.97
CA VAL A 145 7.66 5.68 4.80
C VAL A 145 8.94 6.43 5.16
N PRO A 146 9.98 5.76 5.69
CA PRO A 146 11.30 6.36 5.81
C PRO A 146 11.78 7.01 4.50
N ILE A 147 12.44 8.16 4.62
CA ILE A 147 12.95 8.92 3.48
C ILE A 147 13.96 8.08 2.70
N ARG A 148 13.84 8.11 1.37
CA ARG A 148 14.71 7.36 0.47
C ARG A 148 15.72 8.30 -0.19
N MET A 149 17.00 8.08 0.08
CA MET A 149 18.09 8.74 -0.65
C MET A 149 18.33 8.03 -1.98
N LEU A 150 18.22 8.75 -3.09
CA LEU A 150 18.53 8.20 -4.40
C LEU A 150 20.03 8.28 -4.65
N THR A 151 20.65 7.11 -4.73
CA THR A 151 22.06 6.93 -5.07
C THR A 151 22.22 6.62 -6.56
N ASP A 152 23.38 6.92 -7.12
CA ASP A 152 23.74 6.48 -8.46
C ASP A 152 24.11 4.98 -8.48
N LYS A 153 24.42 4.45 -9.68
CA LYS A 153 24.93 3.10 -9.90
C LYS A 153 26.17 2.78 -9.07
N ASP A 154 26.99 3.79 -8.79
CA ASP A 154 28.21 3.68 -7.99
C ASP A 154 27.94 3.81 -6.48
N GLY A 155 26.68 3.89 -6.05
CA GLY A 155 26.29 4.02 -4.64
C GLY A 155 26.41 5.44 -4.07
N ASN A 156 26.89 6.41 -4.86
CA ASN A 156 27.06 7.79 -4.41
C ASN A 156 25.75 8.56 -4.38
N PHE A 157 25.49 9.31 -3.31
CA PHE A 157 24.32 10.16 -3.18
C PHE A 157 24.43 11.40 -4.07
N LYS A 158 23.44 11.61 -4.96
CA LYS A 158 23.42 12.73 -5.93
C LYS A 158 22.52 13.89 -5.51
N GLY A 159 22.21 14.03 -4.22
CA GLY A 159 21.38 15.14 -3.74
C GLY A 159 19.91 15.03 -4.17
N LYS A 160 19.41 13.80 -4.35
CA LYS A 160 18.05 13.50 -4.79
C LYS A 160 17.34 12.66 -3.72
N LEU A 161 16.20 13.12 -3.23
CA LEU A 161 15.44 12.44 -2.20
C LEU A 161 14.03 12.11 -2.68
N MET A 162 13.48 11.05 -2.13
CA MET A 162 12.06 10.73 -2.18
C MET A 162 11.49 10.80 -0.78
N VAL A 163 10.46 11.62 -0.58
CA VAL A 163 9.78 11.82 0.70
C VAL A 163 8.31 11.50 0.51
N SER A 164 7.77 10.57 1.30
CA SER A 164 6.35 10.20 1.25
C SER A 164 5.68 10.60 2.56
N PHE A 165 4.77 11.58 2.49
CA PHE A 165 3.96 11.97 3.65
C PHE A 165 2.70 11.14 3.76
N ARG A 166 2.12 11.07 4.97
CA ARG A 166 0.80 10.46 5.15
C ARG A 166 -0.30 11.31 4.52
N ASP A 167 -0.13 12.64 4.51
CA ASP A 167 -1.14 13.63 4.14
C ASP A 167 -0.76 14.48 2.93
N PHE A 168 -1.71 14.65 2.00
CA PHE A 168 -1.57 15.55 0.85
C PHE A 168 -1.47 17.03 1.24
N GLU A 169 -2.14 17.43 2.33
CA GLU A 169 -2.02 18.79 2.86
C GLU A 169 -0.58 19.09 3.31
N THR A 170 0.09 18.09 3.90
CA THR A 170 1.48 18.23 4.33
C THR A 170 2.40 18.35 3.11
N SER A 171 2.21 17.55 2.06
CA SER A 171 3.03 17.70 0.85
C SER A 171 2.80 19.02 0.13
N ASP A 172 1.55 19.48 0.03
CA ASP A 172 1.23 20.77 -0.59
C ASP A 172 1.92 21.91 0.16
N ARG A 173 1.88 21.89 1.50
CA ARG A 173 2.61 22.86 2.33
C ARG A 173 4.12 22.79 2.11
N VAL A 174 4.70 21.60 2.08
CA VAL A 174 6.14 21.42 1.86
C VAL A 174 6.55 21.93 0.46
N ILE A 175 5.76 21.67 -0.57
CA ILE A 175 6.02 22.23 -1.91
C ILE A 175 5.95 23.76 -1.86
N GLN A 176 4.93 24.35 -1.25
CA GLN A 176 4.76 25.80 -1.20
C GLN A 176 5.89 26.50 -0.44
N GLU A 177 6.32 25.95 0.68
CA GLU A 177 7.33 26.57 1.55
C GLU A 177 8.77 26.27 1.10
N MET A 178 9.03 25.06 0.59
CA MET A 178 10.40 24.59 0.34
C MET A 178 10.81 24.55 -1.13
N HIS A 179 9.87 24.67 -2.09
CA HIS A 179 10.25 24.75 -3.50
C HIS A 179 11.06 26.03 -3.75
N ARG A 180 12.32 25.86 -4.20
CA ARG A 180 13.31 26.94 -4.38
C ARG A 180 13.82 27.60 -3.11
N ALA A 181 13.59 26.99 -1.94
CA ALA A 181 14.21 27.41 -0.69
C ALA A 181 15.64 26.85 -0.57
N VAL A 182 16.44 27.44 0.32
CA VAL A 182 17.78 26.94 0.65
C VAL A 182 17.68 25.95 1.81
N LEU A 183 18.18 24.73 1.60
CA LEU A 183 18.28 23.67 2.60
C LEU A 183 19.72 23.15 2.63
N PHE A 184 20.37 23.22 3.81
CA PHE A 184 21.77 22.80 4.02
C PHE A 184 22.75 23.36 2.97
N ASP A 185 22.75 24.69 2.83
CA ASP A 185 23.62 25.47 1.94
C ASP A 185 23.39 25.29 0.43
N ARG A 186 22.31 24.61 0.02
CA ARG A 186 21.92 24.50 -1.39
C ARG A 186 20.46 24.82 -1.63
N LEU A 187 20.18 25.40 -2.80
CA LEU A 187 18.82 25.65 -3.26
C LEU A 187 18.19 24.33 -3.72
N ILE A 188 17.04 23.98 -3.13
CA ILE A 188 16.35 22.73 -3.43
C ILE A 188 15.14 22.96 -4.31
N THR A 189 14.78 21.94 -5.08
CA THR A 189 13.54 21.91 -5.87
C THR A 189 12.67 20.79 -5.33
N VAL A 190 11.46 21.10 -4.93
CA VAL A 190 10.49 20.15 -4.38
C VAL A 190 9.30 20.07 -5.34
N GLU A 191 9.00 18.89 -5.86
CA GLU A 191 7.84 18.66 -6.74
C GLU A 191 7.17 17.34 -6.36
N TYR A 192 5.92 17.13 -6.78
CA TYR A 192 5.34 15.79 -6.74
C TYR A 192 6.14 14.83 -7.61
N ALA A 193 6.37 13.62 -7.09
CA ALA A 193 7.10 12.59 -7.80
C ALA A 193 6.33 12.08 -9.03
N GLU A 194 7.06 11.62 -10.03
CA GLU A 194 6.48 10.95 -11.20
C GLU A 194 5.99 9.54 -10.83
N LEU A 195 4.86 9.13 -11.41
CA LEU A 195 4.32 7.78 -11.26
C LEU A 195 5.30 6.76 -11.84
N GLU A 196 5.42 5.62 -11.17
CA GLU A 196 6.34 4.54 -11.57
C GLU A 196 5.81 3.68 -12.73
N ASP A 197 4.62 3.99 -13.24
CA ASP A 197 4.00 3.33 -14.39
C ASP A 197 4.62 3.76 -15.73
N GLY A 198 5.48 4.79 -15.71
CA GLY A 198 6.12 5.33 -16.90
C GLY A 198 5.18 6.15 -17.80
N SER A 199 4.02 6.54 -17.28
CA SER A 199 3.13 7.54 -17.90
C SER A 199 3.82 8.91 -17.98
N GLY A 200 4.66 9.22 -16.99
CA GLY A 200 5.22 10.56 -16.78
C GLY A 200 4.25 11.49 -16.02
N ASP A 201 3.07 10.99 -15.63
CA ASP A 201 2.17 11.71 -14.75
C ASP A 201 2.79 11.86 -13.36
N ARG A 202 2.34 12.85 -12.60
CA ARG A 202 2.83 13.12 -11.24
C ARG A 202 1.78 12.75 -10.22
N HIS A 203 2.24 12.36 -9.03
CA HIS A 203 1.36 12.14 -7.87
C HIS A 203 0.63 13.43 -7.47
N GLY A 204 -0.43 13.29 -6.67
CA GLY A 204 -1.23 14.40 -6.17
C GLY A 204 -2.53 14.63 -6.92
N SER A 205 -2.96 13.69 -7.76
CA SER A 205 -4.21 13.80 -8.53
C SER A 205 -5.45 13.80 -7.63
N ASP A 206 -6.55 14.37 -8.11
CA ASP A 206 -7.81 14.40 -7.36
C ASP A 206 -8.32 12.99 -7.00
N VAL A 207 -8.10 12.02 -7.88
CA VAL A 207 -8.47 10.61 -7.65
C VAL A 207 -7.63 10.00 -6.53
N GLU A 208 -6.31 10.24 -6.50
CA GLU A 208 -5.45 9.76 -5.42
C GLU A 208 -5.84 10.39 -4.07
N ARG A 209 -6.20 11.68 -4.08
CA ARG A 209 -6.66 12.39 -2.88
C ARG A 209 -7.96 11.78 -2.34
N GLN A 210 -8.94 11.53 -3.22
CA GLN A 210 -10.20 10.88 -2.84
C GLN A 210 -9.97 9.46 -2.31
N ASN A 211 -9.11 8.68 -2.98
CA ASN A 211 -8.77 7.34 -2.55
C ASN A 211 -8.09 7.35 -1.17
N ALA A 212 -7.18 8.29 -0.90
CA ALA A 212 -6.54 8.40 0.41
C ALA A 212 -7.53 8.71 1.54
N VAL A 213 -8.55 9.55 1.29
CA VAL A 213 -9.63 9.81 2.27
C VAL A 213 -10.40 8.52 2.55
N LEU A 214 -10.81 7.80 1.51
CA LEU A 214 -11.56 6.55 1.65
C LEU A 214 -10.78 5.48 2.42
N LEU A 215 -9.48 5.31 2.10
CA LEU A 215 -8.59 4.35 2.78
C LEU A 215 -8.48 4.65 4.28
N ARG A 216 -8.40 5.94 4.66
CA ARG A 216 -8.31 6.33 6.07
C ARG A 216 -9.62 6.09 6.82
N GLU A 217 -10.75 6.37 6.19
CA GLU A 217 -12.05 6.11 6.80
C GLU A 217 -12.29 4.62 7.01
N GLU A 218 -11.89 3.79 6.03
CA GLU A 218 -11.99 2.34 6.13
C GLU A 218 -11.09 1.80 7.26
N ARG A 219 -9.85 2.28 7.35
CA ARG A 219 -8.93 1.98 8.46
C ARG A 219 -9.50 2.34 9.82
N ARG A 220 -10.07 3.55 9.95
CA ARG A 220 -10.70 4.00 11.21
C ARG A 220 -11.84 3.07 11.63
N LYS A 221 -12.72 2.71 10.69
CA LYS A 221 -13.83 1.79 10.96
C LYS A 221 -13.33 0.41 11.36
N TYR A 222 -12.27 -0.08 10.73
CA TYR A 222 -11.67 -1.37 11.05
C TYR A 222 -11.05 -1.37 12.46
N ASP A 223 -10.30 -0.32 12.81
CA ASP A 223 -9.72 -0.16 14.15
C ASP A 223 -10.81 -0.08 15.24
N GLU A 224 -11.91 0.64 14.99
CA GLU A 224 -13.08 0.72 15.88
C GLU A 224 -13.74 -0.65 16.08
N GLN A 225 -13.90 -1.43 15.00
CA GLN A 225 -14.46 -2.78 15.08
C GLN A 225 -13.57 -3.72 15.89
N LEU A 226 -12.26 -3.70 15.65
CA LEU A 226 -11.30 -4.50 16.43
C LEU A 226 -11.32 -4.13 17.91
N ALA A 227 -11.34 -2.84 18.24
CA ALA A 227 -11.42 -2.40 19.62
C ALA A 227 -12.72 -2.88 20.29
N ALA A 228 -13.85 -2.78 19.60
CA ALA A 228 -15.13 -3.27 20.11
C ALA A 228 -15.13 -4.79 20.35
N GLU A 229 -14.57 -5.58 19.41
CA GLU A 229 -14.43 -7.03 19.56
C GLU A 229 -13.53 -7.40 20.75
N GLN A 230 -12.40 -6.71 20.91
CA GLN A 230 -11.48 -6.91 22.04
C GLN A 230 -12.15 -6.55 23.37
N HIS A 231 -12.88 -5.44 23.44
CA HIS A 231 -13.62 -5.05 24.63
C HIS A 231 -14.71 -6.08 24.99
N ALA A 232 -15.47 -6.55 24.00
CA ALA A 232 -16.49 -7.58 24.22
C ALA A 232 -15.88 -8.91 24.67
N HIS A 233 -14.75 -9.32 24.08
CA HIS A 233 -14.02 -10.52 24.50
C HIS A 233 -13.54 -10.42 25.96
N ASN A 234 -12.94 -9.28 26.32
CA ASN A 234 -12.47 -9.02 27.68
C ASN A 234 -13.61 -8.97 28.71
N GLN A 235 -14.78 -8.43 28.34
CA GLN A 235 -15.96 -8.46 29.20
C GLN A 235 -16.44 -9.89 29.45
N ARG A 236 -16.55 -10.72 28.39
CA ARG A 236 -16.95 -12.13 28.53
C ARG A 236 -16.03 -12.92 29.46
N LEU A 237 -14.72 -12.70 29.36
CA LEU A 237 -13.75 -13.33 30.25
C LEU A 237 -13.96 -12.90 31.71
N ARG A 238 -14.17 -11.60 31.96
CA ARG A 238 -14.46 -11.09 33.31
C ARG A 238 -15.72 -11.72 33.89
N ASP A 239 -16.78 -11.79 33.11
CA ASP A 239 -18.05 -12.38 33.54
C ASP A 239 -17.92 -13.87 33.85
N GLN A 240 -17.20 -14.63 33.02
CA GLN A 240 -16.88 -16.05 33.30
C GLN A 240 -16.04 -16.22 34.56
N THR A 241 -15.10 -15.31 34.82
CA THR A 241 -14.25 -15.38 36.02
C THR A 241 -15.10 -15.17 37.27
N LEU A 242 -16.00 -14.17 37.24
CA LEU A 242 -16.91 -13.87 38.34
C LEU A 242 -17.86 -15.04 38.63
N THR A 243 -18.48 -15.64 37.60
CA THR A 243 -19.37 -16.80 37.78
C THR A 243 -18.65 -18.03 38.33
N ASN A 244 -17.44 -18.31 37.86
CA ASN A 244 -16.62 -19.41 38.38
C ASN A 244 -16.22 -19.21 39.85
N THR A 245 -15.82 -17.99 40.24
CA THR A 245 -15.53 -17.68 41.66
C THR A 245 -16.78 -17.73 42.56
N ALA A 246 -17.94 -17.29 42.05
CA ALA A 246 -19.20 -17.32 42.78
C ALA A 246 -19.73 -18.75 43.00
N TRP A 247 -19.48 -19.67 42.06
CA TRP A 247 -19.77 -21.08 42.24
C TRP A 247 -18.87 -21.72 43.31
N ALA A 248 -17.57 -21.43 43.29
CA ALA A 248 -16.60 -22.00 44.23
C ALA A 248 -16.83 -21.57 45.68
N THR A 249 -17.37 -20.37 45.92
CA THR A 249 -17.68 -19.87 47.27
C THR A 249 -18.98 -20.45 47.85
N ARG A 250 -19.88 -21.00 47.02
CA ARG A 250 -21.14 -21.61 47.46
C ARG A 250 -21.04 -23.06 47.93
N GLN A 251 -19.90 -23.72 47.76
CA GLN A 251 -19.67 -25.12 48.17
C GLN A 251 -18.90 -25.27 49.50
N ARG A 252 -18.72 -24.19 50.27
CA ARG A 252 -18.18 -24.23 51.65
C ARG A 252 -19.27 -24.03 52.68
#